data_AF-A0A2G2Z9N5-F1
#
_entry.id   AF-A0A2G2Z9N5-F1
#
_cell.length_a   1.000
_cell.length_b   1.000
_cell.length_c   1.000
_cell.angle_alpha   90.00
_cell.angle_beta   90.00
_cell.angle_gamma   90.00
#
_symmetry.space_group_name_H-M   'P 1'
#
loop_
_entity.id
_entity.type
_entity.pdbx_description
1 polymer ?
#
loop_
_entity_poly.entity_id
_entity_poly.type
_entity_poly.pdbx_seq_one_letter_code
_entity_poly.pdbx_strand_id
1 'polypeptide(L)'
;MTMIFAKPSMRTRVFCETRFYLFGGHAIYLGPDDIQMDKREETRDVARVLSRYNDIIMARVFAHQDILDLAKYATVPVINGMTDYNHPCQIIADALTIIERVGQLEGTKVVYIGDGKNIVHSWLLLAILEMETTYYIATRISRKVDPLSIILLNLL
;
A
#
# COMPACT_ATOMS: atom_id res chain seq x y z
N MET A 1 0.83 5.14 -16.65
CA MET A 1 0.70 4.28 -15.46
C MET A 1 -0.50 3.36 -15.64
N THR A 2 -0.35 2.06 -15.40
CA THR A 2 -1.51 1.16 -15.28
C THR A 2 -1.96 1.06 -13.84
N MET A 3 -3.27 1.11 -13.60
CA MET A 3 -3.88 0.94 -12.30
C MET A 3 -4.74 -0.33 -12.29
N ILE A 4 -4.32 -1.34 -11.54
CA ILE A 4 -5.03 -2.61 -11.38
C ILE A 4 -5.85 -2.57 -10.10
N PHE A 5 -7.16 -2.81 -10.21
CA PHE A 5 -8.06 -2.84 -9.05
C PHE A 5 -8.82 -4.17 -8.98
N ALA A 6 -8.44 -5.03 -8.03
CA ALA A 6 -9.28 -6.17 -7.64
C ALA A 6 -10.37 -5.75 -6.64
N LYS A 7 -10.13 -4.68 -5.87
CA LYS A 7 -11.13 -4.01 -5.00
C LYS A 7 -11.36 -2.59 -5.48
N PRO A 8 -12.55 -2.22 -5.97
CA PRO A 8 -12.80 -0.85 -6.45
C PRO A 8 -12.60 0.16 -5.32
N SER A 9 -12.05 1.34 -5.66
CA SER A 9 -11.88 2.43 -4.71
C SER A 9 -11.91 3.79 -5.40
N MET A 10 -12.87 4.62 -5.00
CA MET A 10 -12.96 6.00 -5.49
C MET A 10 -11.73 6.82 -5.07
N ARG A 11 -11.34 6.77 -3.78
CA ARG A 11 -10.25 7.62 -3.26
C ARG A 11 -8.92 7.33 -3.94
N THR A 12 -8.51 6.06 -3.98
CA THR A 12 -7.24 5.67 -4.60
C THR A 12 -7.24 5.97 -6.09
N ARG A 13 -8.34 5.68 -6.80
CA ARG A 13 -8.46 5.96 -8.23
C ARG A 13 -8.31 7.46 -8.51
N VAL A 14 -9.18 8.28 -7.91
CA VAL A 14 -9.21 9.73 -8.18
C VAL A 14 -7.87 10.37 -7.82
N PHE A 15 -7.28 9.98 -6.69
CA PHE A 15 -5.96 10.46 -6.27
C PHE A 15 -4.87 10.11 -7.30
N CYS A 16 -4.72 8.82 -7.64
CA CYS A 16 -3.65 8.38 -8.53
C CYS A 16 -3.83 8.93 -9.96
N GLU A 17 -5.06 8.91 -10.48
CA GLU A 17 -5.39 9.38 -11.83
C GLU A 17 -5.14 10.89 -11.96
N THR A 18 -5.67 11.69 -11.03
CA THR A 18 -5.48 13.16 -11.04
C THR A 18 -4.01 13.51 -10.86
N ARG A 19 -3.30 12.86 -9.93
CA ARG A 19 -1.91 13.22 -9.64
C ARG A 19 -0.98 12.83 -10.79
N PHE A 20 -1.19 11.67 -11.41
CA PHE A 20 -0.40 11.25 -12.55
C PHE A 20 -0.65 12.13 -13.78
N TYR A 21 -1.90 12.58 -13.98
CA TYR A 21 -2.24 13.56 -15.00
C TYR A 21 -1.53 14.91 -14.79
N LEU A 22 -1.49 15.41 -13.57
CA LEU A 22 -0.76 16.65 -13.24
C LEU A 22 0.75 16.56 -13.50
N PHE A 23 1.32 15.36 -13.47
CA PHE A 23 2.71 15.11 -13.86
C PHE A 23 2.90 14.92 -15.38
N GLY A 24 1.88 15.17 -16.19
CA GLY A 24 1.92 15.03 -17.65
C GLY A 24 1.76 13.60 -18.15
N GLY A 25 1.42 12.66 -17.26
CA GLY A 25 1.20 11.25 -17.60
C GLY A 25 -0.26 10.91 -17.87
N HIS A 26 -0.51 9.71 -18.37
CA HIS A 26 -1.86 9.14 -18.48
C HIS A 26 -1.98 7.87 -17.63
N ALA A 27 -3.10 7.73 -16.93
CA ALA A 27 -3.38 6.56 -16.10
C ALA A 27 -4.47 5.70 -16.74
N ILE A 28 -4.21 4.41 -16.91
CA ILE A 28 -5.16 3.42 -17.44
C ILE A 28 -5.78 2.68 -16.26
N TYR A 29 -7.11 2.72 -16.13
CA TYR A 29 -7.84 1.98 -15.11
C TYR A 29 -8.22 0.60 -15.63
N LEU A 30 -7.82 -0.44 -14.89
CA LEU A 30 -8.21 -1.83 -15.13
C LEU A 30 -8.98 -2.33 -13.91
N GLY A 31 -10.28 -2.55 -14.09
CA GLY A 31 -11.18 -3.03 -13.05
C GLY A 31 -11.07 -4.52 -12.79
N PRO A 32 -11.83 -5.03 -11.80
CA PRO A 32 -11.81 -6.44 -11.43
C PRO A 32 -12.21 -7.36 -12.59
N ASP A 33 -13.18 -6.91 -13.40
CA ASP A 33 -13.75 -7.67 -14.50
C ASP A 33 -12.86 -7.65 -15.77
N ASP A 34 -11.95 -6.67 -15.88
CA ASP A 34 -11.10 -6.49 -17.07
C ASP A 34 -9.91 -7.45 -17.07
N ILE A 35 -9.19 -7.55 -15.95
CA ILE A 35 -7.94 -8.32 -15.85
C ILE A 35 -8.18 -9.75 -15.34
N GLN A 36 -9.14 -9.96 -14.42
CA GLN A 36 -9.36 -11.25 -13.74
C GLN A 36 -8.05 -11.97 -13.37
N MET A 37 -7.16 -11.25 -12.67
CA MET A 37 -5.83 -11.72 -12.27
C MET A 37 -5.90 -13.07 -11.54
N ASP A 38 -5.01 -13.99 -11.90
CA ASP A 38 -4.92 -15.37 -11.39
C ASP A 38 -6.15 -16.26 -11.65
N LYS A 39 -7.15 -15.76 -12.39
CA LYS A 39 -8.26 -16.58 -12.91
C LYS A 39 -8.17 -16.79 -14.41
N ARG A 40 -7.81 -15.73 -15.14
CA ARG A 40 -7.75 -15.73 -16.61
C ARG A 40 -6.32 -15.65 -17.12
N GLU A 41 -5.50 -14.83 -16.48
CA GLU A 41 -4.09 -14.64 -16.81
C GLU A 41 -3.24 -14.76 -15.54
N GLU A 42 -2.10 -15.43 -15.65
CA GLU A 42 -1.17 -15.51 -14.53
C GLU A 42 -0.55 -14.13 -14.25
N THR A 43 -0.42 -13.81 -12.97
CA THR A 43 0.20 -12.56 -12.50
C THR A 43 1.56 -12.26 -13.15
N ARG A 44 2.36 -13.30 -13.42
CA ARG A 44 3.62 -13.26 -14.19
C ARG A 44 3.47 -12.58 -15.54
N ASP A 45 2.49 -13.03 -16.32
CA ASP A 45 2.35 -12.63 -17.71
C ASP A 45 1.72 -11.24 -17.80
N VAL A 46 0.76 -10.95 -16.92
CA VAL A 46 0.22 -9.59 -16.71
C VAL A 46 1.35 -8.60 -16.40
N ALA A 47 2.23 -8.92 -15.43
CA ALA A 47 3.35 -8.05 -15.07
C ALA A 47 4.26 -7.73 -16.27
N ARG A 48 4.63 -8.77 -17.03
CA ARG A 48 5.52 -8.64 -18.19
C ARG A 48 4.90 -7.82 -19.31
N VAL A 49 3.63 -8.07 -19.63
CA VAL A 49 2.91 -7.34 -20.68
C VAL A 49 2.75 -5.87 -20.30
N LEU A 50 2.26 -5.59 -19.08
CA LEU A 50 2.05 -4.21 -18.63
C LEU A 50 3.36 -3.42 -18.57
N SER A 51 4.46 -4.05 -18.16
CA SER A 51 5.78 -3.40 -18.09
C SER A 51 6.34 -2.98 -19.45
N ARG A 52 5.85 -3.57 -20.55
CA ARG A 52 6.29 -3.21 -21.91
C ARG A 52 5.56 -2.00 -22.48
N TYR A 53 4.36 -1.74 -21.98
CA TYR A 53 3.51 -0.65 -22.47
C TYR A 53 3.42 0.53 -21.50
N ASN A 54 3.84 0.38 -20.25
CA ASN A 54 3.66 1.37 -19.20
C ASN A 54 4.91 1.53 -18.36
N ASP A 55 5.19 2.75 -17.94
CA ASP A 55 6.36 3.07 -17.11
C ASP A 55 6.17 2.79 -15.62
N ILE A 56 4.92 2.64 -15.14
CA ILE A 56 4.57 2.41 -13.73
C ILE A 56 3.31 1.56 -13.66
N ILE A 57 3.29 0.62 -12.71
CA ILE A 57 2.12 -0.18 -12.36
C ILE A 57 1.71 0.17 -10.91
N MET A 58 0.45 0.49 -10.68
CA MET A 58 -0.14 0.57 -9.35
C MET A 58 -1.18 -0.53 -9.22
N ALA A 59 -1.13 -1.29 -8.13
CA ALA A 59 -2.04 -2.40 -7.92
C ALA A 59 -2.69 -2.36 -6.54
N ARG A 60 -4.01 -2.57 -6.52
CA ARG A 60 -4.85 -2.73 -5.34
C ARG A 60 -5.51 -4.09 -5.38
N VAL A 61 -4.94 -5.03 -4.65
CA VAL A 61 -5.26 -6.47 -4.71
C VAL A 61 -5.63 -7.01 -3.33
N PHE A 62 -6.02 -8.28 -3.26
CA PHE A 62 -6.36 -8.94 -2.00
C PHE A 62 -5.08 -9.46 -1.32
N ALA A 63 -4.44 -10.44 -1.95
CA ALA A 63 -3.28 -11.10 -1.40
C ALA A 63 -2.02 -10.24 -1.55
N HIS A 64 -1.21 -10.20 -0.50
CA HIS A 64 0.06 -9.50 -0.55
C HIS A 64 1.04 -10.15 -1.54
N GLN A 65 0.94 -11.47 -1.70
CA GLN A 65 1.76 -12.23 -2.63
C GLN A 65 1.59 -11.76 -4.08
N ASP A 66 0.37 -11.40 -4.50
CA ASP A 66 0.11 -10.90 -5.87
C ASP A 66 0.93 -9.63 -6.16
N ILE A 67 1.08 -8.73 -5.17
CA ILE A 67 1.96 -7.55 -5.31
C ILE A 67 3.42 -7.96 -5.40
N LEU A 68 3.86 -8.90 -4.57
CA LEU A 68 5.25 -9.37 -4.58
C LEU A 68 5.60 -10.04 -5.92
N ASP A 69 4.68 -10.83 -6.47
CA ASP A 69 4.85 -11.48 -7.76
C ASP A 69 4.82 -10.47 -8.91
N LEU A 70 3.88 -9.50 -8.88
CA LEU A 70 3.91 -8.37 -9.82
C LEU A 70 5.27 -7.67 -9.78
N ALA A 71 5.76 -7.32 -8.59
CA ALA A 71 7.05 -6.64 -8.42
C ALA A 71 8.24 -7.49 -8.87
N LYS A 72 8.18 -8.82 -8.67
CA LYS A 72 9.22 -9.77 -9.08
C LYS A 72 9.35 -9.89 -10.59
N TYR A 73 8.23 -9.88 -11.32
CA TYR A 73 8.22 -10.11 -12.77
C TYR A 73 8.12 -8.82 -13.60
N ALA A 74 7.71 -7.71 -12.99
CA ALA A 74 7.68 -6.41 -13.66
C ALA A 74 9.10 -5.85 -13.86
N THR A 75 9.31 -5.18 -14.99
CA THR A 75 10.55 -4.42 -15.26
C THR A 75 10.41 -2.94 -14.93
N VAL A 76 9.25 -2.53 -14.41
CA VAL A 76 8.90 -1.16 -14.06
C VAL A 76 8.43 -1.08 -12.60
N PRO A 77 8.48 0.10 -11.95
CA PRO A 77 8.05 0.25 -10.57
C PRO A 77 6.61 -0.22 -10.34
N VAL A 78 6.43 -1.03 -9.29
CA VAL A 78 5.13 -1.52 -8.83
C VAL A 78 4.78 -0.84 -7.50
N ILE A 79 3.69 -0.08 -7.51
CA ILE A 79 3.19 0.66 -6.34
C ILE A 79 2.04 -0.13 -5.73
N ASN A 80 2.17 -0.46 -4.44
CA ASN A 80 1.12 -1.08 -3.67
C ASN A 80 0.07 -0.05 -3.22
N GLY A 81 -1.08 -0.04 -3.90
CA GLY A 81 -2.20 0.83 -3.58
C GLY A 81 -2.99 0.40 -2.34
N MET A 82 -3.09 -0.91 -2.07
CA MET A 82 -3.60 -1.53 -0.84
C MET A 82 -3.59 -3.06 -1.00
N THR A 83 -3.20 -3.78 0.04
CA THR A 83 -3.45 -5.22 0.23
C THR A 83 -4.13 -5.47 1.57
N ASP A 84 -4.53 -6.72 1.82
CA ASP A 84 -5.04 -7.11 3.14
C ASP A 84 -3.95 -7.09 4.23
N TYR A 85 -2.67 -7.13 3.84
CA TYR A 85 -1.54 -7.07 4.76
C TYR A 85 -1.08 -5.65 5.09
N ASN A 86 -0.97 -4.75 4.09
CA ASN A 86 -0.50 -3.38 4.28
C ASN A 86 -1.12 -2.38 3.27
N HIS A 87 -1.06 -1.10 3.62
CA HIS A 87 -1.55 0.04 2.85
C HIS A 87 -0.57 1.22 2.96
N PRO A 88 0.61 1.13 2.33
CA PRO A 88 1.70 2.08 2.53
C PRO A 88 1.34 3.51 2.07
N CYS A 89 0.60 3.66 0.97
CA CYS A 89 0.22 4.98 0.46
C CYS A 89 -0.63 5.80 1.44
N GLN A 90 -1.49 5.15 2.24
CA GLN A 90 -2.27 5.85 3.25
C GLN A 90 -1.37 6.36 4.36
N ILE A 91 -0.44 5.53 4.84
CA ILE A 91 0.44 5.89 5.96
C ILE A 91 1.40 7.01 5.59
N ILE A 92 1.90 7.02 4.35
CA ILE A 92 2.72 8.13 3.86
C ILE A 92 1.92 9.45 3.86
N ALA A 93 0.65 9.41 3.47
CA ALA A 93 -0.22 10.59 3.52
C ALA A 93 -0.52 11.04 4.96
N ASP A 94 -0.73 10.09 5.88
CA ASP A 94 -0.95 10.39 7.29
C ASP A 94 0.33 10.97 7.93
N ALA A 95 1.49 10.41 7.63
CA ALA A 95 2.80 10.89 8.05
C ALA A 95 3.07 12.33 7.57
N LEU A 96 2.79 12.61 6.29
CA LEU A 96 2.89 13.96 5.75
C LEU A 96 1.97 14.93 6.50
N THR A 97 0.74 14.51 6.80
CA THR A 97 -0.22 15.32 7.56
C THR A 97 0.30 15.65 8.97
N ILE A 98 0.95 14.68 9.64
CA ILE A 98 1.59 14.93 10.95
C ILE A 98 2.71 15.96 10.80
N ILE A 99 3.58 15.81 9.80
CA ILE A 99 4.66 16.78 9.55
C ILE A 99 4.10 18.18 9.31
N GLU A 100 3.04 18.31 8.51
CA GLU A 100 2.41 19.61 8.21
C GLU A 100 1.75 20.27 9.43
N ARG A 101 1.22 19.48 10.37
CA ARG A 101 0.41 19.99 11.50
C ARG A 101 1.17 20.05 12.83
N VAL A 102 2.09 19.13 13.03
CA VAL A 102 2.90 18.99 14.26
C VAL A 102 4.32 19.52 14.03
N GLY A 103 4.80 19.56 12.79
CA GLY A 103 6.11 20.09 12.41
C GLY A 103 7.20 19.03 12.30
N GLN A 104 7.00 17.87 12.94
CA GLN A 104 7.92 16.74 12.90
C GLN A 104 7.16 15.43 13.09
N LEU A 105 7.76 14.33 12.65
CA LEU A 105 7.26 12.97 12.89
C LEU A 105 8.12 12.24 13.93
N GLU A 106 9.41 12.53 13.94
CA GLU A 106 10.36 12.00 14.93
C GLU A 106 10.00 12.44 16.35
N GLY A 107 10.11 11.50 17.31
CA GLY A 107 9.74 11.72 18.71
C GLY A 107 8.25 11.95 18.97
N THR A 108 7.40 11.90 17.93
CA THR A 108 5.95 12.08 18.09
C THR A 108 5.31 10.81 18.68
N LYS A 109 4.23 10.98 19.43
CA LYS A 109 3.45 9.86 19.95
C LYS A 109 2.21 9.65 19.09
N VAL A 110 2.12 8.51 18.42
CA VAL A 110 0.95 8.16 17.61
C VAL A 110 0.15 7.08 18.33
N VAL A 111 -1.14 7.34 18.55
CA VAL A 111 -2.05 6.38 19.18
C VAL A 111 -3.08 5.95 18.16
N TYR A 112 -3.06 4.66 17.79
CA TYR A 112 -4.08 4.06 16.94
C TYR A 112 -5.08 3.28 17.79
N ILE A 113 -6.37 3.60 17.65
CA ILE A 113 -7.48 2.91 18.30
C ILE A 113 -8.38 2.32 17.22
N GLY A 114 -8.46 0.98 17.15
CA GLY A 114 -9.30 0.32 16.15
C GLY A 114 -8.86 -1.09 15.81
N ASP A 115 -9.21 -1.53 14.61
CA ASP A 115 -8.87 -2.87 14.11
C ASP A 115 -7.37 -2.98 13.79
N GLY A 116 -6.71 -4.03 14.31
CA GLY A 116 -5.32 -4.38 14.02
C GLY A 116 -5.10 -5.02 12.64
N LYS A 117 -5.45 -4.30 11.57
CA LYS A 117 -5.35 -4.78 10.17
C LYS A 117 -4.20 -4.07 9.43
N ASN A 118 -4.31 -4.00 8.10
CA ASN A 118 -3.32 -3.41 7.19
C ASN A 118 -2.79 -2.01 7.57
N ILE A 119 -3.64 -1.12 8.08
CA ILE A 119 -3.22 0.21 8.53
C ILE A 119 -2.24 0.13 9.69
N VAL A 120 -2.51 -0.73 10.67
CA VAL A 120 -1.63 -0.91 11.83
C VAL A 120 -0.30 -1.50 11.42
N HIS A 121 -0.29 -2.54 10.57
CA HIS A 121 0.95 -3.10 10.04
C HIS A 121 1.80 -2.06 9.30
N SER A 122 1.15 -1.16 8.57
CA SER A 122 1.84 -0.13 7.80
C SER A 122 2.42 0.97 8.69
N TRP A 123 1.70 1.35 9.76
CA TRP A 123 2.22 2.26 10.79
C TRP A 123 3.40 1.66 11.54
N LEU A 124 3.31 0.38 11.92
CA LEU A 124 4.41 -0.31 12.60
C LEU A 124 5.65 -0.40 11.71
N LEU A 125 5.47 -0.68 10.41
CA LEU A 125 6.59 -0.70 9.48
C LEU A 125 7.26 0.67 9.36
N LEU A 126 6.48 1.76 9.29
CA LEU A 126 7.02 3.12 9.27
C LEU A 126 7.78 3.45 10.57
N ALA A 127 7.24 2.99 11.72
CA ALA A 127 7.89 3.14 13.03
C ALA A 127 9.28 2.51 13.08
N ILE A 128 9.36 1.29 12.57
CA ILE A 128 10.56 0.45 12.60
C ILE A 128 11.64 1.03 11.71
N LEU A 129 11.27 1.53 10.52
CA LEU A 129 12.26 1.83 9.50
C LEU A 129 13.11 3.06 9.82
N GLU A 130 12.53 4.18 10.29
CA GLU A 130 13.26 5.46 10.13
C GLU A 130 12.94 6.58 11.14
N MET A 131 12.18 6.39 12.24
CA MET A 131 11.56 7.58 12.88
C MET A 131 11.60 7.79 14.40
N GLU A 132 12.19 6.92 15.24
CA GLU A 132 12.14 7.05 16.73
C GLU A 132 10.74 7.42 17.29
N THR A 133 9.68 7.19 16.51
CA THR A 133 8.31 7.62 16.83
C THR A 133 7.74 6.55 17.73
N THR A 134 7.15 6.96 18.86
CA THR A 134 6.53 6.00 19.77
C THR A 134 5.11 5.69 19.32
N TYR A 135 4.83 4.42 19.03
CA TYR A 135 3.51 3.97 18.61
C TYR A 135 2.78 3.19 19.69
N TYR A 136 1.55 3.60 19.99
CA TYR A 136 0.65 2.89 20.86
C TYR A 136 -0.53 2.35 20.06
N ILE A 137 -0.81 1.05 20.19
CA ILE A 137 -1.93 0.39 19.51
C ILE A 137 -2.90 -0.14 20.54
N ALA A 138 -4.15 0.33 20.46
CA ALA A 138 -5.28 -0.23 21.19
C ALA A 138 -6.22 -0.95 20.22
N THR A 139 -6.21 -2.28 20.26
CA THR A 139 -7.13 -3.14 19.48
C THR A 139 -7.97 -4.03 20.38
N ARG A 140 -9.16 -4.42 19.90
CA ARG A 140 -10.02 -5.39 20.58
C ARG A 140 -9.34 -6.76 20.56
N ILE A 141 -9.39 -7.52 21.66
CA ILE A 141 -8.71 -8.83 21.83
C ILE A 141 -9.01 -9.83 20.70
N SER A 142 -10.18 -9.74 20.06
CA SER A 142 -10.57 -10.60 18.94
C SER A 142 -10.03 -10.18 17.56
N ARG A 143 -9.34 -9.03 17.45
CA ARG A 143 -8.76 -8.48 16.21
C ARG A 143 -7.31 -8.06 16.46
N LYS A 144 -6.50 -9.02 16.95
CA LYS A 144 -5.09 -8.80 17.26
C LYS A 144 -4.31 -8.44 15.99
N VAL A 145 -3.31 -7.59 16.19
CA VAL A 145 -2.25 -7.33 15.22
C VAL A 145 -1.49 -8.65 15.00
N ASP A 146 -1.03 -8.90 13.78
CA ASP A 146 -0.21 -10.07 13.47
C ASP A 146 1.03 -10.12 14.40
N PRO A 147 1.24 -11.21 15.16
CA PRO A 147 2.39 -11.36 16.04
C PRO A 147 3.74 -11.14 15.35
N LEU A 148 3.86 -11.46 14.05
CA LEU A 148 5.10 -11.23 13.30
C LEU A 148 5.43 -9.74 13.18
N SER A 149 4.42 -8.89 12.98
CA SER A 149 4.56 -7.44 12.96
C SER A 149 4.94 -6.88 14.33
N ILE A 150 4.57 -7.56 15.43
CA ILE A 150 4.92 -7.18 16.80
C ILE A 150 6.35 -7.63 17.16
N ILE A 151 6.76 -8.84 16.76
CA ILE A 151 8.10 -9.38 17.03
C ILE A 151 9.18 -8.49 16.42
N LEU A 152 8.94 -7.93 15.23
CA LEU A 152 9.83 -6.97 14.60
C LEU A 152 10.07 -5.68 15.43
N LEU A 153 9.13 -5.26 16.28
CA LEU A 153 9.34 -4.12 17.21
C LEU A 153 10.22 -4.46 18.42
N ASN A 154 10.31 -5.73 18.82
CA ASN A 154 11.07 -6.13 20.00
C ASN A 154 12.52 -6.57 19.68
N LEU A 155 12.87 -6.65 18.39
CA LEU A 155 14.16 -7.12 17.91
C LEU A 155 15.08 -5.99 17.41
N LEU A 156 14.63 -4.74 17.50
CA LEU A 156 15.37 -3.51 17.23
C LEU A 156 15.39 -2.66 18.49
#